data_AF-A0A841BHX3-F1
#
_entry.id   AF-A0A841BHX3-F1
#
_cell.length_a   1.000
_cell.length_b   1.000
_cell.length_c   1.000
_cell.angle_alpha   90.00
_cell.angle_beta   90.00
_cell.angle_gamma   90.00
#
_symmetry.space_group_name_H-M   'P 1'
#
loop_
_entity.id
_entity.type
_entity.pdbx_description
1 polymer ?
#
loop_
_entity_poly.entity_id
_entity_poly.type
_entity_poly.pdbx_seq_one_letter_code
_entity_poly.pdbx_strand_id
1 'polypeptide(L)'
;MSTGIDVTGWLRRSAHWLRVEASIVALAVTALLVVVPLRGTPVERLYEQLDITVAGILEHVSPAEHHDHGHDVAAEDKIICVAETFGTDPADVRELAQVRWVYAYFLCASAPPGTDWDFASRISGPTAVSLTAPAEVRIAAAGLGYPDRVRAMIPDNLEARALSGFADKDLPDELRRRYETEISQA
;
A
#
# COMPACT_ATOMS: atom_id res chain seq x y z
N MET A 1 42.42 -31.59 -56.92
CA MET A 1 42.34 -31.01 -55.56
C MET A 1 42.08 -29.52 -55.70
N SER A 2 40.89 -29.06 -55.31
CA SER A 2 40.64 -27.68 -54.88
C SER A 2 39.26 -27.67 -54.20
N THR A 3 39.26 -27.88 -52.89
CA THR A 3 38.08 -27.70 -52.02
C THR A 3 37.91 -26.21 -51.79
N GLY A 4 37.26 -25.53 -52.74
CA GLY A 4 36.80 -24.16 -52.55
C GLY A 4 35.69 -24.15 -51.51
N ILE A 5 35.98 -23.65 -50.31
CA ILE A 5 34.94 -23.33 -49.32
C ILE A 5 34.06 -22.26 -49.97
N ASP A 6 32.78 -22.58 -50.21
CA ASP A 6 31.77 -21.62 -50.64
C ASP A 6 31.48 -20.65 -49.48
N VAL A 7 32.34 -19.64 -49.36
CA VAL A 7 32.30 -18.60 -48.33
C VAL A 7 30.96 -17.85 -48.37
N THR A 8 30.39 -17.67 -49.56
CA THR A 8 29.09 -17.03 -49.79
C THR A 8 27.91 -17.83 -49.25
N GLY A 9 27.89 -19.15 -49.46
CA GLY A 9 26.89 -20.06 -48.90
C GLY A 9 27.02 -20.26 -47.38
N TRP A 10 28.23 -20.09 -46.83
CA TRP A 10 28.48 -20.08 -45.38
C TRP A 10 27.99 -18.78 -44.73
N LEU A 11 28.29 -17.61 -45.31
CA LEU A 11 27.83 -16.29 -44.84
C LEU A 11 26.31 -16.12 -44.86
N ARG A 12 25.61 -16.62 -45.90
CA ARG A 12 24.13 -16.58 -45.95
C ARG A 12 23.48 -17.43 -44.86
N ARG A 13 24.02 -18.62 -44.56
CA ARG A 13 23.48 -19.50 -43.52
C ARG A 13 23.75 -18.99 -42.10
N SER A 14 24.93 -18.40 -41.87
CA SER A 14 25.27 -17.77 -40.58
C SER A 14 24.51 -16.46 -40.34
N ALA A 15 24.12 -15.73 -41.39
CA ALA A 15 23.30 -14.52 -41.27
C ALA A 15 21.88 -14.76 -40.70
N HIS A 16 21.28 -15.94 -40.92
CA HIS A 16 19.96 -16.26 -40.37
C HIS A 16 20.03 -16.55 -38.86
N TRP A 17 21.09 -17.21 -38.40
CA TRP A 17 21.33 -17.43 -36.96
C TRP A 17 21.56 -16.12 -36.22
N LEU A 18 22.36 -15.21 -36.79
CA LEU A 18 22.60 -13.87 -36.24
C LEU A 18 21.31 -13.03 -36.14
N ARG A 19 20.37 -13.17 -37.09
CA ARG A 19 19.08 -12.47 -37.05
C ARG A 19 18.18 -12.99 -35.93
N VAL A 20 18.16 -14.30 -35.70
CA VAL A 20 17.36 -14.92 -34.63
C VAL A 20 17.90 -14.50 -33.27
N GLU A 21 19.21 -14.57 -33.05
CA GLU A 21 19.84 -14.11 -31.81
C GLU A 21 19.62 -12.63 -31.57
N ALA A 22 19.82 -11.78 -32.59
CA ALA A 22 19.55 -10.35 -32.48
C ALA A 22 18.08 -10.05 -32.16
N SER A 23 17.13 -10.84 -32.70
CA SER A 23 15.70 -10.67 -32.42
C SER A 23 15.34 -11.09 -31.00
N ILE A 24 15.92 -12.18 -30.49
CA ILE A 24 15.73 -12.63 -29.10
C ILE A 24 16.30 -11.59 -28.13
N VAL A 25 17.50 -11.09 -28.40
CA VAL A 25 18.12 -10.02 -27.58
C VAL A 25 17.27 -8.75 -27.63
N ALA A 26 16.80 -8.33 -28.81
CA ALA A 26 15.93 -7.17 -28.93
C ALA A 26 14.60 -7.34 -28.17
N LEU A 27 13.99 -8.53 -28.23
CA LEU A 27 12.77 -8.84 -27.48
C LEU A 27 13.03 -8.83 -25.97
N ALA A 28 14.13 -9.44 -25.51
CA ALA A 28 14.51 -9.46 -24.11
C ALA A 28 14.79 -8.04 -23.58
N VAL A 29 15.50 -7.22 -24.36
CA VAL A 29 15.75 -5.81 -24.02
C VAL A 29 14.45 -5.01 -23.99
N THR A 30 13.57 -5.20 -24.96
CA THR A 30 12.26 -4.52 -24.99
C THR A 30 11.39 -4.93 -23.79
N ALA A 31 11.32 -6.23 -23.51
CA ALA A 31 10.61 -6.75 -22.34
C ALA A 31 11.20 -6.20 -21.03
N LEU A 32 12.53 -6.12 -20.93
CA LEU A 32 13.19 -5.54 -19.76
C LEU A 32 12.87 -4.03 -19.62
N LEU A 33 12.95 -3.28 -20.72
CA LEU A 33 12.65 -1.84 -20.75
C LEU A 33 11.18 -1.52 -20.46
N VAL A 34 10.26 -2.44 -20.73
CA VAL A 34 8.83 -2.26 -20.44
C VAL A 34 8.46 -2.77 -19.04
N VAL A 35 8.96 -3.94 -18.63
CA VAL A 35 8.56 -4.58 -17.37
C VAL A 35 9.19 -3.92 -16.15
N VAL A 36 10.44 -3.44 -16.24
CA VAL A 36 11.12 -2.79 -15.12
C VAL A 36 10.41 -1.50 -14.64
N PRO A 37 10.03 -0.55 -15.52
CA PRO A 37 9.35 0.67 -15.07
C PRO A 37 7.92 0.42 -14.57
N LEU A 38 7.29 -0.71 -14.93
CA LEU A 38 5.95 -1.06 -14.44
C LEU A 38 5.95 -1.58 -12.99
N ARG A 39 7.10 -1.89 -12.40
CA ARG A 39 7.20 -2.50 -11.07
C ARG A 39 7.25 -1.50 -9.90
N GLY A 40 7.08 -0.21 -10.18
CA GLY A 40 7.27 0.85 -9.19
C GLY A 40 8.70 0.91 -8.67
N THR A 41 9.05 2.03 -8.03
CA THR A 41 10.29 2.14 -7.27
C THR A 41 10.23 1.21 -6.04
N PRO A 42 11.39 0.85 -5.46
CA PRO A 42 11.40 0.11 -4.20
C PRO A 42 10.62 0.80 -3.07
N VAL A 43 10.55 2.13 -3.08
CA VAL A 43 9.84 2.92 -2.07
C VAL A 43 8.33 2.82 -2.26
N GLU A 44 7.85 2.94 -3.51
CA GLU A 44 6.42 2.76 -3.81
C GLU A 44 5.93 1.38 -3.36
N ARG A 45 6.67 0.31 -3.71
CA ARG A 45 6.33 -1.04 -3.27
C ARG A 45 6.38 -1.24 -1.76
N LEU A 46 7.29 -0.55 -1.06
CA LEU A 46 7.30 -0.56 0.39
C LEU A 46 6.04 0.10 0.95
N TYR A 47 5.64 1.24 0.40
CA TYR A 47 4.47 1.98 0.88
C TYR A 47 3.18 1.19 0.62
N GLU A 48 3.03 0.57 -0.55
CA GLU A 48 1.93 -0.36 -0.84
C GLU A 48 1.86 -1.52 0.19
N GLN A 49 3.00 -2.09 0.58
CA GLN A 49 3.05 -3.13 1.62
C GLN A 49 2.67 -2.58 3.00
N LEU A 50 3.11 -1.37 3.33
CA LEU A 50 2.79 -0.71 4.60
C LEU A 50 1.30 -0.35 4.68
N ASP A 51 0.69 0.09 3.59
CA ASP A 51 -0.74 0.41 3.51
C ASP A 51 -1.61 -0.80 3.84
N ILE A 52 -1.29 -1.95 3.23
CA ILE A 52 -1.96 -3.22 3.51
C ILE A 52 -1.70 -3.66 4.96
N THR A 53 -0.46 -3.52 5.44
CA THR A 53 -0.08 -3.94 6.80
C THR A 53 -0.80 -3.12 7.86
N VAL A 54 -0.83 -1.79 7.70
CA VAL A 54 -1.51 -0.87 8.62
C VAL A 54 -3.02 -1.11 8.60
N ALA A 55 -3.64 -1.23 7.42
CA ALA A 55 -5.06 -1.54 7.32
C ALA A 55 -5.40 -2.86 8.04
N GLY A 56 -4.60 -3.91 7.80
CA GLY A 56 -4.78 -5.20 8.46
C GLY A 56 -4.62 -5.15 9.99
N ILE A 57 -3.65 -4.38 10.50
CA ILE A 57 -3.51 -4.14 11.95
C ILE A 57 -4.76 -3.46 12.50
N LEU A 58 -5.20 -2.37 11.87
CA LEU A 58 -6.37 -1.59 12.29
C LEU A 58 -7.67 -2.41 12.25
N GLU A 59 -7.79 -3.38 11.36
CA GLU A 59 -8.96 -4.27 11.29
C GLU A 59 -9.02 -5.32 12.40
N HIS A 60 -7.89 -5.60 13.05
CA HIS A 60 -7.76 -6.67 14.05
C HIS A 60 -7.47 -6.16 15.46
N VAL A 61 -7.40 -4.84 15.69
CA VAL A 61 -7.34 -4.32 17.06
C VAL A 61 -8.63 -4.66 17.81
N SER A 62 -8.55 -4.76 19.14
CA SER A 62 -9.70 -5.20 19.93
C SER A 62 -10.84 -4.17 19.91
N PRO A 63 -12.11 -4.57 20.15
CA PRO A 63 -13.21 -3.61 20.28
C PRO A 63 -12.97 -2.52 21.34
N ALA A 64 -12.30 -2.87 22.45
CA ALA A 64 -11.91 -1.90 23.48
C ALA A 64 -10.88 -0.89 22.94
N GLU A 65 -9.92 -1.34 22.14
CA GLU A 65 -8.93 -0.47 21.52
C GLU A 65 -9.56 0.42 20.44
N HIS A 66 -10.54 -0.07 19.68
CA HIS A 66 -11.35 0.77 18.80
C HIS A 66 -12.13 1.84 19.58
N HIS A 67 -12.75 1.49 20.70
CA HIS A 67 -13.43 2.45 21.57
C HIS A 67 -12.48 3.57 22.02
N ASP A 68 -11.27 3.21 22.46
CA ASP A 68 -10.23 4.17 22.87
C ASP A 68 -9.77 5.08 21.71
N HIS A 69 -9.91 4.61 20.47
CA HIS A 69 -9.67 5.40 19.25
C HIS A 69 -10.85 6.28 18.83
N GLY A 70 -11.97 6.28 19.58
CA GLY A 70 -13.07 7.21 19.43
C GLY A 70 -14.22 6.73 18.55
N HIS A 71 -14.38 5.41 18.37
CA HIS A 71 -15.54 4.83 17.71
C HIS A 71 -15.96 3.52 18.39
N ASP A 72 -17.26 3.41 18.65
CA ASP A 72 -17.85 2.22 19.25
C ASP A 72 -18.03 1.14 18.18
N VAL A 73 -17.44 -0.01 18.44
CA VAL A 73 -17.63 -1.23 17.64
C VAL A 73 -18.15 -2.34 18.55
N ALA A 74 -19.20 -3.00 18.10
CA ALA A 74 -19.74 -4.17 18.75
C ALA A 74 -18.89 -5.42 18.42
N ALA A 75 -19.03 -6.49 19.20
CA ALA A 75 -18.27 -7.71 18.97
C ALA A 75 -18.69 -8.44 17.68
N GLU A 76 -19.91 -8.20 17.23
CA GLU A 76 -20.52 -8.68 16.00
C GLU A 76 -20.19 -7.83 14.77
N ASP A 77 -19.60 -6.65 14.95
CA ASP A 77 -19.26 -5.77 13.83
C ASP A 77 -18.10 -6.35 13.03
N LYS A 78 -18.22 -6.29 11.72
CA LYS A 78 -17.09 -6.47 10.82
C LYS A 78 -16.47 -5.11 10.55
N ILE A 79 -15.14 -5.05 10.62
CA ILE A 79 -14.36 -3.84 10.43
C ILE A 79 -13.53 -4.00 9.17
N ILE A 80 -13.53 -2.98 8.35
CA ILE A 80 -12.64 -2.88 7.19
C ILE A 80 -11.98 -1.51 7.18
N CYS A 81 -10.72 -1.48 6.77
CA CYS A 81 -9.93 -0.27 6.75
C CYS A 81 -9.16 -0.13 5.44
N VAL A 82 -8.84 1.12 5.11
CA VAL A 82 -7.83 1.47 4.12
C VAL A 82 -6.87 2.45 4.79
N ALA A 83 -5.60 2.39 4.40
CA ALA A 83 -4.56 3.27 4.90
C ALA A 83 -3.69 3.78 3.74
N GLU A 84 -3.11 4.95 3.92
CA GLU A 84 -2.15 5.55 3.00
C GLU A 84 -0.95 6.08 3.79
N THR A 85 0.18 5.43 3.61
CA THR A 85 1.44 5.72 4.27
C THR A 85 2.01 7.01 3.71
N PHE A 86 2.40 7.90 4.61
CA PHE A 86 3.04 9.16 4.24
C PHE A 86 4.40 9.37 4.91
N GLY A 87 4.85 8.42 5.73
CA GLY A 87 6.19 8.43 6.28
C GLY A 87 6.48 7.23 7.17
N THR A 88 7.75 7.09 7.55
CA THR A 88 8.24 6.01 8.41
C THR A 88 9.28 6.53 9.41
N ASP A 89 9.48 5.80 10.51
CA ASP A 89 10.68 5.91 11.35
C ASP A 89 11.42 4.56 11.38
N PRO A 90 12.73 4.50 11.07
CA PRO A 90 13.53 5.58 10.48
C PRO A 90 12.99 6.08 9.14
N ALA A 91 13.32 7.32 8.80
CA ALA A 91 13.09 7.86 7.47
C ALA A 91 13.97 7.14 6.42
N ASP A 92 13.56 7.19 5.16
CA ASP A 92 14.32 6.71 3.98
C ASP A 92 14.64 5.21 3.94
N VAL A 93 13.96 4.40 4.75
CA VAL A 93 14.07 2.93 4.68
C VAL A 93 13.48 2.40 3.38
N ARG A 94 14.02 1.26 2.92
CA ARG A 94 13.61 0.62 1.65
C ARG A 94 13.08 -0.79 1.83
N GLU A 95 13.06 -1.26 3.08
CA GLU A 95 12.69 -2.62 3.44
C GLU A 95 11.79 -2.59 4.67
N LEU A 96 10.73 -3.40 4.65
CA LEU A 96 9.74 -3.50 5.71
C LEU A 96 10.40 -3.81 7.07
N ALA A 97 11.40 -4.69 7.10
CA ALA A 97 12.10 -5.10 8.32
C ALA A 97 12.85 -3.96 9.04
N GLN A 98 13.06 -2.83 8.37
CA GLN A 98 13.73 -1.66 8.95
C GLN A 98 12.75 -0.65 9.54
N VAL A 99 11.45 -0.76 9.23
CA VAL A 99 10.41 0.16 9.66
C VAL A 99 10.04 -0.14 11.12
N ARG A 100 10.15 0.86 12.00
CA ARG A 100 9.70 0.79 13.40
C ARG A 100 8.33 1.42 13.59
N TRP A 101 8.12 2.59 12.98
CA TRP A 101 6.85 3.29 12.95
C TRP A 101 6.43 3.58 11.52
N VAL A 102 5.13 3.46 11.28
CA VAL A 102 4.45 3.89 10.07
C VAL A 102 3.56 5.05 10.44
N TYR A 103 3.63 6.13 9.66
CA TYR A 103 2.72 7.25 9.75
C TYR A 103 1.82 7.23 8.54
N ALA A 104 0.52 7.05 8.76
CA ALA A 104 -0.46 6.84 7.71
C ALA A 104 -1.74 7.64 7.95
N TYR A 105 -2.48 7.93 6.89
CA TYR A 105 -3.86 8.39 6.99
C TYR A 105 -4.77 7.19 6.77
N PHE A 106 -5.77 6.99 7.61
CA PHE A 106 -6.67 5.84 7.52
C PHE A 106 -8.13 6.26 7.41
N LEU A 107 -8.94 5.33 6.90
CA LEU A 107 -10.39 5.35 7.00
C LEU A 107 -10.83 3.92 7.31
N CYS A 108 -11.61 3.76 8.37
CA CYS A 108 -12.25 2.50 8.72
C CYS A 108 -13.77 2.65 8.66
N ALA A 109 -14.43 1.56 8.30
CA ALA A 109 -15.87 1.40 8.38
C ALA A 109 -16.19 0.13 9.17
N SER A 110 -17.19 0.22 10.04
CA SER A 110 -17.67 -0.89 10.85
C SER A 110 -19.19 -0.96 10.86
N ALA A 111 -19.71 -2.18 10.80
CA ALA A 111 -21.12 -2.48 10.98
C ALA A 111 -21.36 -4.00 11.14
N PRO A 112 -22.55 -4.40 11.60
CA PRO A 112 -22.99 -5.78 11.50
C PRO A 112 -23.11 -6.23 10.03
N PRO A 113 -22.94 -7.54 9.73
CA PRO A 113 -23.19 -8.09 8.40
C PRO A 113 -24.60 -7.75 7.88
N GLY A 114 -24.71 -7.49 6.58
CA GLY A 114 -25.95 -7.07 5.90
C GLY A 114 -26.28 -5.58 6.02
N THR A 115 -25.42 -4.78 6.65
CA THR A 115 -25.67 -3.33 6.81
C THR A 115 -25.21 -2.54 5.58
N ASP A 116 -26.05 -1.67 5.03
CA ASP A 116 -25.67 -0.78 3.91
C ASP A 116 -24.63 0.27 4.33
N TRP A 117 -23.79 0.69 3.38
CA TRP A 117 -22.69 1.65 3.60
C TRP A 117 -23.13 2.95 4.27
N ASP A 118 -24.32 3.45 3.94
CA ASP A 118 -24.83 4.71 4.47
C ASP A 118 -25.09 4.65 5.98
N PHE A 119 -25.27 3.45 6.55
CA PHE A 119 -25.46 3.21 7.98
C PHE A 119 -24.20 2.75 8.71
N ALA A 120 -23.08 2.58 7.99
CA ALA A 120 -21.81 2.19 8.61
C ALA A 120 -21.26 3.28 9.53
N SER A 121 -20.80 2.87 10.72
CA SER A 121 -19.96 3.71 11.57
C SER A 121 -18.62 3.89 10.88
N ARG A 122 -18.09 5.12 10.85
CA ARG A 122 -16.89 5.46 10.09
C ARG A 122 -16.03 6.44 10.89
N ILE A 123 -14.72 6.22 10.81
CA ILE A 123 -13.70 7.09 11.40
C ILE A 123 -12.52 7.22 10.44
N SER A 124 -11.92 8.41 10.39
CA SER A 124 -10.71 8.66 9.61
C SER A 124 -9.80 9.65 10.30
N GLY A 125 -8.52 9.60 9.95
CA GLY A 125 -7.52 10.49 10.51
C GLY A 125 -6.10 9.98 10.30
N PRO A 126 -5.10 10.73 10.77
CA PRO A 126 -3.74 10.25 10.84
C PRO A 126 -3.60 9.23 11.98
N THR A 127 -2.70 8.28 11.78
CA THR A 127 -2.32 7.27 12.76
C THR A 127 -0.80 7.10 12.77
N ALA A 128 -0.26 6.74 13.93
CA ALA A 128 1.09 6.23 14.07
C ALA A 128 1.02 4.78 14.54
N VAL A 129 1.54 3.85 13.72
CA VAL A 129 1.50 2.41 14.01
C VAL A 129 2.92 1.89 14.18
N SER A 130 3.21 1.28 15.32
CA SER A 130 4.46 0.55 15.52
C SER A 130 4.34 -0.87 14.98
N LEU A 131 5.34 -1.30 14.21
CA LEU A 131 5.43 -2.67 13.70
C LEU A 131 6.14 -3.63 14.67
N THR A 132 6.20 -3.28 15.96
CA THR A 132 6.66 -4.19 17.02
C THR A 132 5.66 -5.33 17.25
N ALA A 133 6.04 -6.32 18.08
CA ALA A 133 5.15 -7.36 18.54
C ALA A 133 4.96 -7.24 20.08
N PRO A 134 3.76 -6.89 20.59
CA PRO A 134 2.56 -6.52 19.83
C PRO A 134 2.71 -5.18 19.10
N ALA A 135 1.89 -4.98 18.07
CA ALA A 135 1.80 -3.70 17.38
C ALA A 135 1.20 -2.66 18.35
N GLU A 136 1.66 -1.41 18.23
CA GLU A 136 1.09 -0.30 18.98
C GLU A 136 0.39 0.64 17.99
N VAL A 137 -0.87 0.99 18.25
CA VAL A 137 -1.63 1.94 17.43
C VAL A 137 -1.86 3.22 18.22
N ARG A 138 -1.63 4.37 17.57
CA ARG A 138 -1.89 5.69 18.14
C ARG A 138 -2.77 6.49 17.20
N ILE A 139 -3.98 6.80 17.66
CA ILE A 139 -4.94 7.65 16.96
C ILE A 139 -5.34 8.81 17.87
N ALA A 140 -5.29 10.03 17.35
CA ALA A 140 -5.70 11.20 18.10
C ALA A 140 -7.24 11.24 18.24
N ALA A 141 -7.74 11.31 19.48
CA ALA A 141 -9.16 11.50 19.74
C ALA A 141 -9.71 12.74 19.02
N ALA A 142 -10.91 12.66 18.45
CA ALA A 142 -11.55 13.77 17.75
C ALA A 142 -11.97 14.94 18.69
N GLY A 143 -12.39 16.07 18.12
CA GLY A 143 -12.93 17.21 18.85
C GLY A 143 -11.94 18.36 19.10
N LEU A 144 -12.23 19.21 20.09
CA LEU A 144 -11.41 20.40 20.39
C LEU A 144 -9.95 20.01 20.70
N GLY A 145 -9.00 20.75 20.14
CA GLY A 145 -7.56 20.46 20.27
C GLY A 145 -7.05 19.29 19.42
N TYR A 146 -7.85 18.77 18.48
CA TYR A 146 -7.45 17.68 17.59
C TYR A 146 -6.12 17.93 16.87
N PRO A 147 -5.88 19.10 16.24
CA PRO A 147 -4.60 19.36 15.58
C PRO A 147 -3.41 19.20 16.53
N ASP A 148 -3.49 19.69 17.76
CA ASP A 148 -2.39 19.60 18.72
C ASP A 148 -2.11 18.16 19.16
N ARG A 149 -3.14 17.32 19.28
CA ARG A 149 -2.97 15.88 19.54
C ARG A 149 -2.32 15.16 18.36
N VAL A 150 -2.66 15.54 17.12
CA VAL A 150 -1.99 15.01 15.93
C VAL A 150 -0.50 15.38 15.94
N ARG A 151 -0.15 16.63 16.25
CA ARG A 151 1.25 17.08 16.37
C ARG A 151 2.02 16.34 17.46
N ALA A 152 1.36 15.98 18.56
CA ALA A 152 2.00 15.24 19.64
C ALA A 152 2.39 13.79 19.25
N MET A 153 1.79 13.20 18.21
CA MET A 153 2.04 11.82 17.80
C MET A 153 2.78 11.68 16.46
N ILE A 154 2.77 12.71 15.61
CA ILE A 154 3.37 12.71 14.27
C ILE A 154 4.64 13.58 14.28
N PRO A 155 5.75 13.16 13.64
CA PRO A 155 6.94 13.98 13.48
C PRO A 155 6.66 15.34 12.84
N ASP A 156 7.32 16.39 13.30
CA ASP A 156 7.15 17.79 12.85
C ASP A 156 7.17 17.93 11.32
N ASN A 157 8.07 17.21 10.63
CA ASN A 157 8.21 17.26 9.17
C ASN A 157 7.06 16.59 8.40
N LEU A 158 6.18 15.85 9.08
CA LEU A 158 5.04 15.13 8.51
C LEU A 158 3.68 15.72 8.94
N GLU A 159 3.63 16.65 9.88
CA GLU A 159 2.37 17.20 10.42
C GLU A 159 1.42 17.75 9.36
N ALA A 160 1.96 18.55 8.42
CA ALA A 160 1.16 19.13 7.34
C ALA A 160 0.53 18.02 6.49
N ARG A 161 1.29 16.95 6.23
CA ARG A 161 0.83 15.81 5.44
C ARG A 161 -0.23 14.99 6.19
N ALA A 162 -0.06 14.80 7.49
CA ALA A 162 -1.01 14.12 8.37
C ALA A 162 -2.38 14.81 8.41
N LEU A 163 -2.42 16.14 8.30
CA LEU A 163 -3.66 16.93 8.30
C LEU A 163 -4.26 17.13 6.91
N SER A 164 -3.63 16.62 5.84
CA SER A 164 -4.08 16.82 4.45
C SER A 164 -5.09 15.78 3.94
N GLY A 165 -5.37 14.74 4.73
CA GLY A 165 -6.23 13.62 4.29
C GLY A 165 -5.53 12.69 3.30
N PHE A 166 -6.30 11.86 2.58
CA PHE A 166 -5.74 11.01 1.53
C PHE A 166 -5.20 11.84 0.35
N ALA A 167 -4.00 11.50 -0.15
CA ALA A 167 -3.50 12.05 -1.40
C ALA A 167 -4.13 11.32 -2.59
N ASP A 168 -4.21 9.99 -2.54
CA ASP A 168 -5.02 9.19 -3.45
C ASP A 168 -6.52 9.32 -3.11
N LYS A 169 -7.27 9.90 -4.03
CA LYS A 169 -8.71 10.14 -3.84
C LYS A 169 -9.57 8.92 -4.13
N ASP A 170 -9.00 7.85 -4.69
CA ASP A 170 -9.72 6.63 -5.03
C ASP A 170 -9.79 5.65 -3.84
N LEU A 171 -8.90 5.77 -2.85
CA LEU A 171 -8.84 4.88 -1.67
C LEU A 171 -10.15 4.85 -0.85
N PRO A 172 -10.81 5.98 -0.53
CA PRO A 172 -12.12 5.94 0.13
C PRO A 172 -13.20 5.20 -0.67
N ASP A 173 -13.19 5.36 -2.00
CA ASP A 173 -14.13 4.67 -2.88
C ASP A 173 -13.81 3.17 -3.00
N GLU A 174 -12.53 2.80 -2.94
CA GLU A 174 -12.11 1.40 -2.86
C GLU A 174 -12.59 0.74 -1.57
N LEU A 175 -12.41 1.41 -0.43
CA LEU A 175 -12.92 0.92 0.86
C LEU A 175 -14.43 0.70 0.79
N ARG A 176 -15.16 1.66 0.22
CA ARG A 176 -16.61 1.53 0.04
C ARG A 176 -16.98 0.31 -0.80
N ARG A 177 -16.33 0.08 -1.95
CA ARG A 177 -16.59 -1.11 -2.79
C ARG A 177 -16.31 -2.41 -2.03
N ARG A 178 -15.24 -2.42 -1.24
CA ARG A 178 -14.88 -3.55 -0.38
C ARG A 178 -15.94 -3.77 0.69
N TYR A 179 -16.43 -2.71 1.33
CA TYR A 179 -17.57 -2.76 2.27
C TYR A 179 -18.82 -3.39 1.67
N GLU A 180 -19.24 -2.88 0.51
CA GLU A 180 -20.46 -3.33 -0.15
C GLU A 180 -20.38 -4.85 -0.44
N THR A 181 -19.19 -5.34 -0.78
CA THR A 181 -18.94 -6.76 -1.05
C THR A 181 -18.85 -7.60 0.22
N GLU A 182 -18.17 -7.08 1.24
CA GLU A 182 -17.73 -7.87 2.40
C GLU A 182 -18.64 -7.77 3.62
N ILE A 183 -19.47 -6.73 3.70
CA ILE A 183 -20.37 -6.44 4.82
C ILE A 183 -21.80 -6.33 4.32
N SER A 184 -22.10 -5.47 3.33
CA SER A 184 -23.50 -5.28 2.89
C SER A 184 -24.08 -6.53 2.22
N GLN A 185 -23.26 -7.29 1.50
CA GLN A 185 -23.65 -8.53 0.81
C GLN A 185 -23.33 -9.81 1.60
N ALA A 186 -22.87 -9.68 2.85
CA ALA A 186 -22.44 -10.79 3.69
C ALA A 186 -23.61 -11.66 4.20
#